data_AF-A0A183VCS0-F1
#
_entry.id   AF-A0A183VCS0-F1
#
_cell.length_a   1.000
_cell.length_b   1.000
_cell.length_c   1.000
_cell.angle_alpha   90.00
_cell.angle_beta   90.00
_cell.angle_gamma   90.00
#
_symmetry.space_group_name_H-M   'P 1'
#
loop_
_entity.id
_entity.type
_entity.pdbx_description
1 polymer ?
#
loop_
_entity_poly.entity_id
_entity_poly.type
_entity_poly.pdbx_seq_one_letter_code
_entity_poly.pdbx_strand_id
1 'polypeptide(L)'
;LLFPYEKRCITRLAKTLTMRESSVQNLFSFSSSASFVAWIVIFREISDSWFEALNMVLNMALWLTKHAAWIAAKNEVLESEAKRVHTCLRRAAGMFEFVQENIDKVSGASSVAGSDFDSAVLQAYIHQCTAEAQEVTVARAIEMKHSPQLISALAHETSQLFTKAGSSLEKLDASIFGKWRLYMQLKAQLYLAYAYAFLGESLLAEDRCGEAIRACKEGISCYQVASDFADKYSKSTGPGLHAHPEKHLFFRRVEPLLKRHLDKAERENSLIYHEKIAEECPSLEMKATYGLVKAEPFTLPPPHKEWNATVYESFNISKASMPDFSKIKKSSKQLTPVHEEKLYETDRDPTNDSGCVLL
;
A
#
# COMPACT_ATOMS: atom_id res chain seq x y z
N LEU A 1 1.97 17.46 19.79
CA LEU A 1 2.81 18.40 18.99
C LEU A 1 2.41 18.24 17.53
N LEU A 2 1.39 18.98 17.09
CA LEU A 2 0.93 19.02 15.70
C LEU A 2 1.99 19.78 14.89
N PHE A 3 2.70 19.07 14.01
CA PHE A 3 3.73 19.68 13.18
C PHE A 3 3.13 20.74 12.24
N PRO A 4 3.85 21.85 11.96
CA PRO A 4 3.37 22.98 11.16
C PRO A 4 2.99 22.64 9.70
N TYR A 5 3.30 21.42 9.23
CA TYR A 5 2.92 20.91 7.90
C TYR A 5 1.43 20.55 7.78
N GLU A 6 0.82 19.99 8.83
CA GLU A 6 -0.60 19.62 8.84
C GLU A 6 -1.49 20.85 8.69
N LYS A 7 -1.12 21.95 9.36
CA LYS A 7 -1.78 23.25 9.18
C LYS A 7 -1.55 23.82 7.77
N ARG A 8 -0.35 23.72 7.18
CA ARG A 8 -0.08 24.25 5.83
C ARG A 8 -0.80 23.48 4.72
N CYS A 9 -0.85 22.16 4.78
CA CYS A 9 -1.54 21.33 3.79
C CYS A 9 -3.06 21.51 3.86
N ILE A 10 -3.65 21.54 5.07
CA ILE A 10 -5.08 21.81 5.27
C ILE A 10 -5.44 23.23 4.81
N THR A 11 -4.58 24.23 5.07
CA THR A 11 -4.81 25.62 4.64
C THR A 11 -4.71 25.78 3.12
N ARG A 12 -3.89 24.98 2.42
CA ARG A 12 -3.82 24.99 0.95
C ARG A 12 -5.02 24.27 0.32
N LEU A 13 -5.38 23.08 0.82
CA LEU A 13 -6.60 22.38 0.41
C LEU A 13 -7.83 23.28 0.56
N ALA A 14 -8.00 23.97 1.69
CA ALA A 14 -9.12 24.89 1.91
C ALA A 14 -9.19 26.08 0.92
N LYS A 15 -8.07 26.47 0.30
CA LYS A 15 -8.01 27.54 -0.71
C LYS A 15 -8.36 27.07 -2.12
N THR A 16 -8.15 25.80 -2.43
CA THR A 16 -8.37 25.22 -3.77
C THR A 16 -9.79 24.69 -3.97
N LEU A 17 -10.51 24.42 -2.86
CA LEU A 17 -11.78 23.67 -2.85
C LEU A 17 -13.05 24.44 -3.28
N THR A 18 -12.92 25.73 -3.58
CA THR A 18 -14.04 26.65 -3.82
C THR A 18 -14.34 26.94 -5.28
N MET A 19 -13.73 26.20 -6.21
CA MET A 19 -13.72 26.56 -7.63
C MET A 19 -14.61 25.66 -8.51
N ARG A 20 -15.72 25.14 -7.98
CA ARG A 20 -16.63 24.25 -8.74
C ARG A 20 -17.58 24.98 -9.69
N GLU A 21 -17.83 26.28 -9.50
CA GLU A 21 -18.85 27.03 -10.27
C GLU A 21 -18.42 28.44 -10.67
N SER A 22 -17.15 28.79 -10.46
CA SER A 22 -16.66 30.15 -10.66
C SER A 22 -15.59 30.19 -11.75
N SER A 23 -15.62 31.23 -12.56
CA SER A 23 -14.65 31.55 -13.63
C SER A 23 -13.20 31.80 -13.13
N VAL A 24 -12.93 31.46 -11.87
CA VAL A 24 -11.66 31.51 -11.13
C VAL A 24 -10.88 30.19 -11.26
N GLN A 25 -11.52 29.08 -11.67
CA GLN A 25 -10.97 27.70 -11.68
C GLN A 25 -9.59 27.56 -12.32
N ASN A 26 -9.33 28.38 -13.34
CA ASN A 26 -8.13 28.30 -14.15
C ASN A 26 -7.18 29.50 -13.95
N LEU A 27 -7.37 30.31 -12.89
CA LEU A 27 -6.56 31.51 -12.68
C LEU A 27 -5.11 31.24 -12.28
N PHE A 28 -4.82 30.05 -11.75
CA PHE A 28 -3.51 29.72 -11.19
C PHE A 28 -2.90 28.52 -11.90
N SER A 29 -1.62 28.65 -12.26
CA SER A 29 -0.78 27.53 -12.68
C SER A 29 -0.28 26.75 -11.47
N PHE A 30 -0.43 25.42 -11.52
CA PHE A 30 0.08 24.51 -10.50
C PHE A 30 1.13 23.57 -11.08
N SER A 31 2.24 23.38 -10.36
CA SER A 31 3.33 22.48 -10.76
C SER A 31 3.49 21.34 -9.75
N SER A 32 3.43 20.10 -10.22
CA SER A 32 3.66 18.89 -9.39
C SER A 32 4.70 17.98 -10.03
N SER A 33 5.42 17.23 -9.20
CA SER A 33 6.31 16.13 -9.59
C SER A 33 5.63 14.79 -9.33
N ALA A 34 5.79 13.83 -10.23
CA ALA A 34 5.28 12.48 -9.99
C ALA A 34 6.22 11.66 -9.08
N SER A 35 5.62 10.84 -8.22
CA SER A 35 6.25 10.16 -7.09
C SER A 35 7.26 9.09 -7.51
N PHE A 36 6.99 8.37 -8.60
CA PHE A 36 7.92 7.38 -9.16
C PHE A 36 8.80 7.92 -10.28
N VAL A 37 8.45 9.08 -10.84
CA VAL A 37 9.14 9.67 -11.99
C VAL A 37 10.23 10.65 -11.53
N ALA A 38 10.92 10.33 -10.44
CA ALA A 38 12.09 11.07 -9.97
C ALA A 38 13.27 11.00 -10.95
N TRP A 39 13.30 10.00 -11.84
CA TRP A 39 14.34 9.82 -12.86
C TRP A 39 14.06 10.54 -14.18
N ILE A 40 12.80 10.93 -14.43
CA ILE A 40 12.42 11.75 -15.59
C ILE A 40 11.66 12.94 -15.02
N VAL A 41 12.40 13.94 -14.54
CA VAL A 41 11.89 15.18 -13.97
C VAL A 41 11.05 15.94 -15.02
N ILE A 42 9.80 15.52 -15.21
CA ILE A 42 8.80 16.20 -16.02
C ILE A 42 7.82 16.82 -15.03
N PHE A 43 8.15 18.03 -14.61
CA PHE A 43 7.19 18.88 -13.93
C PHE A 43 6.06 19.22 -14.90
N ARG A 44 4.83 18.99 -14.48
CA ARG A 44 3.65 19.38 -15.27
C ARG A 44 3.07 20.65 -14.70
N GLU A 45 2.88 21.63 -15.57
CA GLU A 45 2.13 22.83 -15.25
C GLU A 45 0.73 22.71 -15.86
N ILE A 46 -0.28 22.63 -15.00
CA ILE A 46 -1.70 22.65 -15.38
C ILE A 46 -2.36 23.76 -14.58
N SER A 47 -3.13 24.61 -15.27
CA SER A 47 -3.92 25.66 -14.62
C SER A 47 -5.36 25.19 -14.42
N ASP A 48 -5.54 24.24 -13.49
CA ASP A 48 -6.83 23.70 -13.08
C ASP A 48 -6.79 23.44 -11.57
N SER A 49 -7.69 24.07 -10.82
CA SER A 49 -7.80 23.84 -9.37
C SER A 49 -8.11 22.39 -9.00
N TRP A 50 -8.79 21.61 -9.86
CA TRP A 50 -8.98 20.19 -9.62
C TRP A 50 -7.66 19.42 -9.67
N PHE A 51 -6.74 19.78 -10.58
CA PHE A 51 -5.41 19.20 -10.61
C PHE A 51 -4.67 19.42 -9.29
N GLU A 52 -4.70 20.63 -8.74
CA GLU A 52 -4.10 20.91 -7.44
C GLU A 52 -4.80 20.18 -6.30
N ALA A 53 -6.14 20.20 -6.27
CA ALA A 53 -6.91 19.52 -5.23
C ALA A 53 -6.61 18.01 -5.20
N LEU A 54 -6.61 17.35 -6.36
CA LEU A 54 -6.30 15.93 -6.47
C LEU A 54 -4.83 15.63 -6.15
N ASN A 55 -3.88 16.47 -6.58
CA ASN A 55 -2.47 16.33 -6.19
C ASN A 55 -2.29 16.46 -4.67
N MET A 56 -3.02 17.36 -4.01
CA MET A 56 -2.94 17.50 -2.55
C MET A 56 -3.55 16.30 -1.83
N VAL A 57 -4.66 15.75 -2.31
CA VAL A 57 -5.24 14.50 -1.77
C VAL A 57 -4.26 13.34 -1.95
N LEU A 58 -3.65 13.22 -3.13
CA LEU A 58 -2.66 12.19 -3.43
C LEU A 58 -1.43 12.29 -2.51
N ASN A 59 -0.88 13.49 -2.33
CA ASN A 59 0.23 13.72 -1.41
C ASN A 59 -0.13 13.44 0.05
N MET A 60 -1.36 13.75 0.46
CA MET A 60 -1.86 13.41 1.80
C MET A 60 -1.98 11.88 1.98
N ALA A 61 -2.42 11.16 0.97
CA ALA A 61 -2.45 9.69 0.97
C ALA A 61 -1.03 9.11 1.10
N LEU A 62 -0.07 9.60 0.30
CA LEU A 62 1.34 9.19 0.39
C LEU A 62 1.98 9.53 1.74
N TRP A 63 1.61 10.65 2.34
CA TRP A 63 2.06 10.98 3.69
C TRP A 63 1.53 9.98 4.72
N LEU A 64 0.25 9.57 4.60
CA LEU A 64 -0.34 8.58 5.49
C LEU A 64 0.34 7.20 5.35
N THR A 65 0.70 6.77 4.14
CA THR A 65 1.43 5.51 3.93
C THR A 65 2.84 5.58 4.51
N LYS A 66 3.58 6.66 4.28
CA LYS A 66 4.91 6.88 4.88
C LYS A 66 4.85 6.96 6.40
N HIS A 67 3.84 7.62 6.96
CA HIS A 67 3.64 7.70 8.40
C HIS A 67 3.29 6.33 9.01
N ALA A 68 2.50 5.52 8.30
CA ALA A 68 2.21 4.15 8.68
C ALA A 68 3.48 3.28 8.70
N ALA A 69 4.28 3.32 7.63
CA ALA A 69 5.58 2.64 7.55
C ALA A 69 6.54 3.08 8.67
N TRP A 70 6.64 4.39 8.94
CA TRP A 70 7.47 4.92 10.03
C TRP A 70 7.05 4.41 11.42
N ILE A 71 5.75 4.34 11.69
CA ILE A 71 5.27 3.76 12.96
C ILE A 71 5.61 2.28 13.02
N ALA A 72 5.38 1.55 11.93
CA ALA A 72 5.52 0.11 11.89
C ALA A 72 7.00 -0.34 11.93
N ALA A 73 7.93 0.51 11.50
CA ALA A 73 9.37 0.32 11.57
C ALA A 73 9.97 0.39 12.99
N LYS A 74 9.18 0.75 14.01
CA LYS A 74 9.65 0.84 15.40
C LYS A 74 9.96 -0.54 15.97
N ASN A 75 10.95 -0.61 16.86
CA ASN A 75 11.33 -1.85 17.56
C ASN A 75 10.20 -2.50 18.35
N GLU A 76 9.33 -1.68 18.93
CA GLU A 76 8.14 -2.13 19.64
C GLU A 76 6.98 -1.31 19.12
N VAL A 77 6.03 -1.98 18.47
CA VAL A 77 4.79 -1.38 18.01
C VAL A 77 3.70 -1.73 19.00
N LEU A 78 3.21 -0.75 19.73
CA LEU A 78 2.10 -0.95 20.68
C LEU A 78 0.80 -1.21 19.92
N GLU A 79 -0.19 -1.85 20.57
CA GLU A 79 -1.51 -2.10 19.95
C GLU A 79 -2.17 -0.81 19.43
N SER A 80 -2.07 0.29 20.18
CA SER A 80 -2.57 1.59 19.76
C SER A 80 -1.87 2.14 18.51
N GLU A 81 -0.60 1.78 18.31
CA GLU A 81 0.20 2.16 17.15
C GLU A 81 -0.12 1.28 15.95
N ALA A 82 -0.26 -0.04 16.14
CA ALA A 82 -0.75 -0.96 15.11
C ALA A 82 -2.13 -0.52 14.58
N LYS A 83 -3.05 -0.12 15.48
CA LYS A 83 -4.34 0.46 15.08
C LYS A 83 -4.18 1.74 14.25
N ARG A 84 -3.22 2.60 14.59
CA ARG A 84 -2.93 3.81 13.81
C ARG A 84 -2.39 3.48 12.42
N VAL A 85 -1.48 2.52 12.31
CA VAL A 85 -0.97 2.03 11.02
C VAL A 85 -2.12 1.55 10.14
N HIS A 86 -2.96 0.66 10.69
CA HIS A 86 -4.15 0.16 10.01
C HIS A 86 -5.10 1.29 9.55
N THR A 87 -5.41 2.25 10.42
CA THR A 87 -6.28 3.40 10.06
C THR A 87 -5.64 4.30 9.01
N CYS A 88 -4.34 4.60 9.10
CA CYS A 88 -3.64 5.44 8.13
C CYS A 88 -3.69 4.83 6.72
N LEU A 89 -3.43 3.53 6.60
CA LEU A 89 -3.43 2.81 5.33
C LEU A 89 -4.84 2.73 4.71
N ARG A 90 -5.87 2.46 5.52
CA ARG A 90 -7.27 2.47 5.05
C ARG A 90 -7.73 3.84 4.54
N ARG A 91 -7.32 4.91 5.22
CA ARG A 91 -7.59 6.29 4.79
C ARG A 91 -6.83 6.64 3.52
N ALA A 92 -5.57 6.22 3.40
CA ALA A 92 -4.80 6.40 2.18
C ALA A 92 -5.46 5.71 0.97
N ALA A 93 -5.89 4.44 1.13
CA ALA A 93 -6.59 3.70 0.09
C ALA A 93 -7.83 4.46 -0.42
N GLY A 94 -8.69 4.95 0.50
CA GLY A 94 -9.88 5.70 0.10
C GLY A 94 -9.60 7.09 -0.49
N MET A 95 -8.48 7.72 -0.12
CA MET A 95 -8.02 8.94 -0.79
C MET A 95 -7.55 8.66 -2.22
N PHE A 96 -6.87 7.53 -2.47
CA PHE A 96 -6.50 7.13 -3.84
C PHE A 96 -7.74 6.75 -4.67
N GLU A 97 -8.73 6.05 -4.09
CA GLU A 97 -10.03 5.81 -4.75
C GLU A 97 -10.70 7.13 -5.13
N PHE A 98 -10.78 8.08 -4.19
CA PHE A 98 -11.33 9.40 -4.47
C PHE A 98 -10.60 10.10 -5.63
N VAL A 99 -9.27 10.03 -5.67
CA VAL A 99 -8.50 10.62 -6.78
C VAL A 99 -8.85 9.94 -8.10
N GLN A 100 -8.93 8.61 -8.13
CA GLN A 100 -9.28 7.85 -9.32
C GLN A 100 -10.69 8.17 -9.83
N GLU A 101 -11.68 8.27 -8.94
CA GLU A 101 -13.07 8.59 -9.30
C GLU A 101 -13.26 10.02 -9.81
N ASN A 102 -12.32 10.92 -9.49
CA ASN A 102 -12.44 12.35 -9.81
C ASN A 102 -11.44 12.80 -10.89
N ILE A 103 -10.66 11.87 -11.47
CA ILE A 103 -9.62 12.19 -12.44
C ILE A 103 -10.16 12.84 -13.72
N ASP A 104 -11.37 12.44 -14.16
CA ASP A 104 -12.03 12.97 -15.36
C ASP A 104 -12.34 14.47 -15.26
N LYS A 105 -12.27 15.03 -14.05
CA LYS A 105 -12.43 16.48 -13.82
C LYS A 105 -11.21 17.28 -14.24
N VAL A 106 -10.08 16.63 -14.48
CA VAL A 106 -8.82 17.25 -14.90
C VAL A 106 -8.50 16.83 -16.33
N SER A 107 -8.59 17.79 -17.25
CA SER A 107 -8.33 17.55 -18.67
C SER A 107 -6.90 17.06 -18.91
N GLY A 108 -6.77 15.86 -19.48
CA GLY A 108 -5.48 15.27 -19.83
C GLY A 108 -4.66 14.72 -18.65
N ALA A 109 -5.22 14.61 -17.44
CA ALA A 109 -4.51 14.04 -16.29
C ALA A 109 -4.01 12.61 -16.56
N SER A 110 -4.84 11.76 -17.15
CA SER A 110 -4.52 10.36 -17.49
C SER A 110 -3.74 10.20 -18.79
N SER A 111 -3.35 11.30 -19.46
CA SER A 111 -2.69 11.24 -20.78
C SER A 111 -1.28 10.67 -20.76
N VAL A 112 -0.70 10.46 -19.57
CA VAL A 112 0.68 9.98 -19.43
C VAL A 112 0.79 8.76 -18.57
N ALA A 113 1.20 7.70 -19.25
CA ALA A 113 1.50 6.41 -18.69
C ALA A 113 2.58 6.53 -17.60
N GLY A 114 2.37 5.83 -16.49
CA GLY A 114 3.26 5.82 -15.33
C GLY A 114 3.27 7.11 -14.52
N SER A 115 2.37 8.07 -14.78
CA SER A 115 2.19 9.22 -13.87
C SER A 115 1.42 8.82 -12.61
N ASP A 116 1.45 9.65 -11.58
CA ASP A 116 0.69 9.43 -10.34
C ASP A 116 -0.84 9.40 -10.56
N PHE A 117 -1.30 9.93 -11.69
CA PHE A 117 -2.70 9.89 -12.12
C PHE A 117 -2.98 8.76 -13.12
N ASP A 118 -2.00 7.94 -13.48
CA ASP A 118 -2.25 6.74 -14.26
C ASP A 118 -3.13 5.78 -13.43
N SER A 119 -4.20 5.27 -14.05
CA SER A 119 -5.11 4.31 -13.42
C SER A 119 -4.36 3.07 -12.91
N ALA A 120 -3.35 2.59 -13.64
CA ALA A 120 -2.50 1.48 -13.22
C ALA A 120 -1.74 1.77 -11.91
N VAL A 121 -1.21 2.99 -11.77
CA VAL A 121 -0.46 3.43 -10.58
C VAL A 121 -1.42 3.64 -9.39
N LEU A 122 -2.57 4.27 -9.61
CA LEU A 122 -3.59 4.46 -8.57
C LEU A 122 -4.14 3.11 -8.08
N GLN A 123 -4.44 2.18 -8.99
CA GLN A 123 -4.88 0.82 -8.63
C GLN A 123 -3.82 0.07 -7.83
N ALA A 124 -2.54 0.19 -8.19
CA ALA A 124 -1.46 -0.41 -7.42
C ALA A 124 -1.40 0.15 -5.99
N TYR A 125 -1.52 1.48 -5.82
CA TYR A 125 -1.57 2.11 -4.49
C TYR A 125 -2.79 1.68 -3.66
N ILE A 126 -3.98 1.63 -4.25
CA ILE A 126 -5.21 1.22 -3.56
C ILE A 126 -5.07 -0.22 -3.04
N HIS A 127 -4.64 -1.13 -3.92
CA HIS A 127 -4.43 -2.53 -3.54
C HIS A 127 -3.31 -2.69 -2.52
N GLN A 128 -2.18 -1.99 -2.67
CA GLN A 128 -1.07 -2.01 -1.71
C GLN A 128 -1.53 -1.54 -0.33
N CYS A 129 -2.16 -0.37 -0.22
CA CYS A 129 -2.60 0.16 1.07
C CYS A 129 -3.60 -0.77 1.75
N THR A 130 -4.48 -1.39 0.97
CA THR A 130 -5.44 -2.37 1.48
C THR A 130 -4.74 -3.64 1.95
N ALA A 131 -3.76 -4.14 1.19
CA ALA A 131 -2.97 -5.32 1.54
C ALA A 131 -2.14 -5.09 2.81
N GLU A 132 -1.41 -3.99 2.90
CA GLU A 132 -0.59 -3.62 4.08
C GLU A 132 -1.44 -3.42 5.34
N ALA A 133 -2.66 -2.89 5.20
CA ALA A 133 -3.60 -2.85 6.31
C ALA A 133 -4.13 -4.25 6.69
N GLN A 134 -4.34 -5.12 5.69
CA GLN A 134 -4.72 -6.51 5.90
C GLN A 134 -3.64 -7.29 6.66
N GLU A 135 -2.36 -7.01 6.41
CA GLU A 135 -1.23 -7.56 7.19
C GLU A 135 -1.37 -7.30 8.69
N VAL A 136 -1.72 -6.07 9.09
CA VAL A 136 -1.98 -5.74 10.51
C VAL A 136 -3.09 -6.62 11.08
N THR A 137 -4.12 -6.88 10.27
CA THR A 137 -5.25 -7.71 10.68
C THR A 137 -4.85 -9.18 10.82
N VAL A 138 -4.03 -9.72 9.90
CA VAL A 138 -3.47 -11.07 9.99
C VAL A 138 -2.61 -11.20 11.25
N ALA A 139 -1.69 -10.25 11.47
CA ALA A 139 -0.83 -10.22 12.65
C ALA A 139 -1.65 -10.24 13.95
N ARG A 140 -2.70 -9.41 14.00
CA ARG A 140 -3.59 -9.36 15.17
C ARG A 140 -4.40 -10.63 15.34
N ALA A 141 -4.86 -11.25 14.25
CA ALA A 141 -5.58 -12.51 14.29
C ALA A 141 -4.71 -13.63 14.90
N ILE A 142 -3.42 -13.67 14.55
CA ILE A 142 -2.43 -14.58 15.13
C ILE A 142 -2.21 -14.29 16.62
N GLU A 143 -1.97 -13.04 17.01
CA GLU A 143 -1.76 -12.66 18.41
C GLU A 143 -2.96 -13.02 19.31
N MET A 144 -4.17 -12.81 18.79
CA MET A 144 -5.42 -13.13 19.50
C MET A 144 -5.80 -14.61 19.41
N LYS A 145 -4.96 -15.45 18.78
CA LYS A 145 -5.16 -16.90 18.64
C LYS A 145 -6.52 -17.25 18.04
N HIS A 146 -6.93 -16.52 16.99
CA HIS A 146 -8.10 -16.89 16.20
C HIS A 146 -7.91 -18.26 15.52
N SER A 147 -8.99 -18.83 14.98
CA SER A 147 -8.92 -20.14 14.33
C SER A 147 -7.90 -20.13 13.17
N PRO A 148 -7.10 -21.21 13.01
CA PRO A 148 -6.15 -21.33 11.90
C PRO A 148 -6.80 -21.15 10.54
N GLN A 149 -8.02 -21.66 10.37
CA GLN A 149 -8.83 -21.48 9.16
C GLN A 149 -9.04 -20.00 8.81
N LEU A 150 -9.42 -19.17 9.78
CA LEU A 150 -9.62 -17.73 9.56
C LEU A 150 -8.30 -17.04 9.19
N ILE A 151 -7.21 -17.37 9.89
CA ILE A 151 -5.89 -16.80 9.63
C ILE A 151 -5.42 -17.17 8.22
N SER A 152 -5.61 -18.43 7.81
CA SER A 152 -5.31 -18.91 6.47
C SER A 152 -6.05 -18.12 5.39
N ALA A 153 -7.37 -17.95 5.56
CA ALA A 153 -8.20 -17.20 4.61
C ALA A 153 -7.79 -15.71 4.54
N LEU A 154 -7.49 -15.07 5.68
CA LEU A 154 -7.01 -13.68 5.71
C LEU A 154 -5.65 -13.53 5.02
N ALA A 155 -4.72 -14.46 5.23
CA ALA A 155 -3.41 -14.46 4.59
C ALA A 155 -3.52 -14.69 3.07
N HIS A 156 -4.42 -15.58 2.63
CA HIS A 156 -4.67 -15.81 1.21
C HIS A 156 -5.24 -14.56 0.53
N GLU A 157 -6.24 -13.89 1.13
CA GLU A 157 -6.78 -12.63 0.62
C GLU A 157 -5.70 -11.53 0.56
N THR A 158 -4.82 -11.48 1.57
CA THR A 158 -3.66 -10.56 1.57
C THR A 158 -2.73 -10.82 0.39
N SER A 159 -2.41 -12.10 0.12
CA SER A 159 -1.61 -12.50 -1.03
C SER A 159 -2.25 -12.09 -2.36
N GLN A 160 -3.57 -12.25 -2.49
CA GLN A 160 -4.31 -11.85 -3.68
C GLN A 160 -4.31 -10.33 -3.88
N LEU A 161 -4.43 -9.53 -2.82
CA LEU A 161 -4.34 -8.08 -2.91
C LEU A 161 -2.97 -7.62 -3.41
N PHE A 162 -1.88 -8.19 -2.87
CA PHE A 162 -0.53 -7.91 -3.38
C PHE A 162 -0.34 -8.36 -4.84
N THR A 163 -0.91 -9.50 -5.21
CA THR A 163 -0.87 -9.98 -6.60
C THR A 163 -1.57 -8.98 -7.53
N LYS A 164 -2.77 -8.49 -7.16
CA LYS A 164 -3.51 -7.47 -7.93
C LYS A 164 -2.74 -6.15 -8.03
N ALA A 165 -2.10 -5.72 -6.94
CA ALA A 165 -1.25 -4.54 -6.94
C ALA A 165 -0.09 -4.67 -7.95
N GLY A 166 0.62 -5.81 -7.92
CA GLY A 166 1.72 -6.09 -8.84
C GLY A 166 1.27 -6.20 -10.31
N SER A 167 0.16 -6.89 -10.58
CA SER A 167 -0.41 -7.02 -11.93
C SER A 167 -0.84 -5.68 -12.53
N SER A 168 -1.28 -4.73 -11.69
CA SER A 168 -1.64 -3.38 -12.15
C SER A 168 -0.44 -2.67 -12.81
N LEU A 169 0.78 -2.98 -12.37
CA LEU A 169 2.02 -2.36 -12.86
C LEU A 169 2.69 -3.11 -14.02
N GLU A 170 2.15 -4.27 -14.43
CA GLU A 170 2.85 -5.18 -15.37
C GLU A 170 3.12 -4.57 -16.74
N LYS A 171 2.23 -3.69 -17.20
CA LYS A 171 2.33 -3.01 -18.51
C LYS A 171 3.16 -1.72 -18.48
N LEU A 172 3.59 -1.28 -17.29
CA LEU A 172 4.38 -0.07 -17.12
C LEU A 172 5.87 -0.38 -17.29
N ASP A 173 6.67 0.68 -17.50
CA ASP A 173 8.11 0.55 -17.72
C ASP A 173 8.82 -0.11 -16.53
N ALA A 174 9.36 -1.31 -16.76
CA ALA A 174 10.04 -2.10 -15.75
C ALA A 174 11.30 -1.41 -15.18
N SER A 175 11.91 -0.47 -15.90
CA SER A 175 13.06 0.29 -15.39
C SER A 175 12.69 1.24 -14.24
N ILE A 176 11.42 1.67 -14.18
CA ILE A 176 10.89 2.55 -13.14
C ILE A 176 10.11 1.74 -12.10
N PHE A 177 9.23 0.85 -12.56
CA PHE A 177 8.25 0.15 -11.72
C PHE A 177 8.70 -1.26 -11.30
N GLY A 178 9.81 -1.78 -11.85
CA GLY A 178 10.27 -3.14 -11.59
C GLY A 178 10.56 -3.42 -10.12
N LYS A 179 11.23 -2.49 -9.43
CA LYS A 179 11.51 -2.61 -7.99
C LYS A 179 10.23 -2.67 -7.16
N TRP A 180 9.25 -1.81 -7.48
CA TRP A 180 7.95 -1.81 -6.79
C TRP A 180 7.17 -3.10 -7.04
N ARG A 181 7.21 -3.62 -8.28
CA ARG A 181 6.60 -4.91 -8.62
C ARG A 181 7.24 -6.08 -7.88
N LEU A 182 8.57 -6.09 -7.72
CA LEU A 182 9.28 -7.11 -6.95
C LEU A 182 8.85 -7.11 -5.47
N TYR A 183 8.63 -5.93 -4.87
CA TYR A 183 8.07 -5.84 -3.52
C TYR A 183 6.68 -6.48 -3.42
N MET A 184 5.80 -6.20 -4.37
CA MET A 184 4.46 -6.82 -4.43
C MET A 184 4.54 -8.35 -4.57
N GLN A 185 5.41 -8.84 -5.45
CA GLN A 185 5.59 -10.28 -5.69
C GLN A 185 6.17 -10.99 -4.46
N LEU A 186 7.13 -10.37 -3.78
CA LEU A 186 7.67 -10.86 -2.51
C LEU A 186 6.57 -11.00 -1.47
N LYS A 187 5.81 -9.93 -1.23
CA LYS A 187 4.75 -9.92 -0.21
C LYS A 187 3.64 -10.91 -0.56
N ALA A 188 3.24 -10.99 -1.83
CA ALA A 188 2.25 -11.97 -2.29
C ALA A 188 2.67 -13.42 -1.95
N GLN A 189 3.91 -13.80 -2.26
CA GLN A 189 4.40 -15.16 -1.99
C GLN A 189 4.58 -15.43 -0.49
N LEU A 190 5.01 -14.43 0.28
CA LEU A 190 5.16 -14.57 1.72
C LEU A 190 3.82 -14.80 2.43
N TYR A 191 2.77 -14.06 2.05
CA TYR A 191 1.43 -14.25 2.60
C TYR A 191 0.76 -15.53 2.08
N LEU A 192 1.11 -15.99 0.88
CA LEU A 192 0.70 -17.30 0.41
C LEU A 192 1.31 -18.44 1.25
N ALA A 193 2.58 -18.28 1.64
CA ALA A 193 3.23 -19.22 2.56
C ALA A 193 2.54 -19.25 3.93
N TYR A 194 2.18 -18.08 4.49
CA TYR A 194 1.37 -18.00 5.71
C TYR A 194 0.01 -18.70 5.57
N ALA A 195 -0.67 -18.50 4.44
CA ALA A 195 -1.96 -19.11 4.19
C ALA A 195 -1.87 -20.64 4.25
N TYR A 196 -0.85 -21.23 3.62
CA TYR A 196 -0.60 -22.66 3.66
C TYR A 196 -0.17 -23.18 5.04
N ALA A 197 0.61 -22.41 5.80
CA ALA A 197 1.01 -22.78 7.15
C ALA A 197 -0.22 -23.00 8.06
N PHE A 198 -1.13 -22.03 8.06
CA PHE A 198 -2.34 -22.08 8.87
C PHE A 198 -3.42 -22.99 8.29
N LEU A 199 -3.43 -23.22 6.97
CA LEU A 199 -4.26 -24.29 6.38
C LEU A 199 -3.79 -25.66 6.88
N GLY A 200 -2.49 -25.91 6.91
CA GLY A 200 -1.92 -27.14 7.44
C GLY A 200 -2.29 -27.37 8.91
N GLU A 201 -2.23 -26.32 9.74
CA GLU A 201 -2.69 -26.40 11.13
C GLU A 201 -4.20 -26.69 11.24
N SER A 202 -5.03 -26.08 10.38
CA SER A 202 -6.47 -26.33 10.34
C SER A 202 -6.80 -27.78 9.97
N LEU A 203 -6.20 -28.28 8.89
CA LEU A 203 -6.37 -29.67 8.42
C LEU A 203 -5.90 -30.70 9.45
N LEU A 204 -4.80 -30.40 10.15
CA LEU A 204 -4.32 -31.25 11.23
C LEU A 204 -5.33 -31.33 12.39
N ALA A 205 -6.02 -30.23 12.70
CA ALA A 205 -7.08 -30.21 13.71
C ALA A 205 -8.35 -30.97 13.28
N GLU A 206 -8.50 -31.26 11.99
CA GLU A 206 -9.57 -32.09 11.40
C GLU A 206 -9.15 -33.55 11.20
N ASP A 207 -8.02 -33.98 11.80
CA ASP A 207 -7.43 -35.31 11.64
C ASP A 207 -6.98 -35.65 10.20
N ARG A 208 -6.90 -34.65 9.29
CA ARG A 208 -6.48 -34.80 7.88
C ARG A 208 -4.99 -34.56 7.71
N CYS A 209 -4.20 -35.42 8.35
CA CYS A 209 -2.77 -35.24 8.52
C CYS A 209 -1.96 -35.32 7.22
N GLY A 210 -2.34 -36.20 6.28
CA GLY A 210 -1.68 -36.35 4.97
C GLY A 210 -1.81 -35.08 4.11
N GLU A 211 -2.96 -34.41 4.18
CA GLU A 211 -3.21 -33.13 3.51
C GLU A 211 -2.50 -31.98 4.21
N ALA A 212 -2.49 -31.98 5.55
CA ALA A 212 -1.77 -30.98 6.35
C ALA A 212 -0.27 -30.94 6.00
N ILE A 213 0.39 -32.10 5.90
CA ILE A 213 1.80 -32.19 5.48
C ILE A 213 1.98 -31.61 4.08
N ARG A 214 1.09 -31.94 3.14
CA ARG A 214 1.17 -31.45 1.76
C ARG A 214 1.00 -29.94 1.68
N ALA A 215 0.08 -29.36 2.45
CA ALA A 215 -0.12 -27.91 2.56
C ALA A 215 1.13 -27.21 3.13
N CYS A 216 1.67 -27.70 4.25
CA CYS A 216 2.88 -27.12 4.85
C CYS A 216 4.09 -27.17 3.90
N LYS A 217 4.24 -28.25 3.11
CA LYS A 217 5.28 -28.35 2.07
C LYS A 217 5.09 -27.31 0.96
N GLU A 218 3.86 -27.04 0.55
CA GLU A 218 3.57 -25.95 -0.39
C GLU A 218 3.97 -24.58 0.19
N GLY A 219 3.66 -24.33 1.46
CA GLY A 219 4.05 -23.10 2.14
C GLY A 219 5.56 -22.87 2.15
N ILE A 220 6.36 -23.92 2.36
CA ILE A 220 7.83 -23.85 2.27
C ILE A 220 8.28 -23.51 0.84
N SER A 221 7.67 -24.12 -0.18
CA SER A 221 7.97 -23.79 -1.59
C SER A 221 7.65 -22.31 -1.89
N CYS A 222 6.51 -21.79 -1.43
CA CYS A 222 6.16 -20.37 -1.57
C CYS A 222 7.17 -19.46 -0.89
N TYR A 223 7.66 -19.82 0.31
CA TYR A 223 8.69 -19.06 1.01
C TYR A 223 10.03 -19.04 0.26
N GLN A 224 10.42 -20.14 -0.40
CA GLN A 224 11.62 -20.16 -1.24
C GLN A 224 11.48 -19.20 -2.43
N VAL A 225 10.31 -19.19 -3.08
CA VAL A 225 10.01 -18.20 -4.14
C VAL A 225 10.03 -16.77 -3.61
N ALA A 226 9.50 -16.53 -2.40
CA ALA A 226 9.57 -15.23 -1.75
C ALA A 226 11.03 -14.80 -1.46
N SER A 227 11.90 -15.74 -1.09
CA SER A 227 13.33 -15.52 -0.88
C SER A 227 14.05 -15.11 -2.16
N ASP A 228 13.72 -15.76 -3.29
CA ASP A 228 14.24 -15.36 -4.60
C ASP A 228 13.80 -13.94 -4.98
N PHE A 229 12.55 -13.56 -4.66
CA PHE A 229 12.09 -12.19 -4.88
C PHE A 229 12.76 -11.17 -3.95
N ALA A 230 13.06 -11.53 -2.70
CA ALA A 230 13.82 -10.69 -1.77
C ALA A 230 15.24 -10.40 -2.29
N ASP A 231 15.93 -11.44 -2.76
CA ASP A 231 17.25 -11.29 -3.37
C ASP A 231 17.20 -10.38 -4.62
N LYS A 232 16.24 -10.62 -5.52
CA LYS A 232 16.03 -9.76 -6.71
C LYS A 232 15.70 -8.32 -6.33
N TYR A 233 14.85 -8.12 -5.32
CA TYR A 233 14.48 -6.78 -4.84
C TYR A 233 15.70 -6.03 -4.32
N SER A 234 16.53 -6.66 -3.48
CA SER A 234 17.73 -6.06 -2.89
C SER A 234 18.74 -5.58 -3.95
N LYS A 235 18.83 -6.31 -5.06
CA LYS A 235 19.72 -6.02 -6.20
C LYS A 235 19.10 -5.06 -7.22
N SER A 236 17.79 -4.81 -7.14
CA SER A 236 17.10 -3.98 -8.11
C SER A 236 17.40 -2.49 -7.92
N THR A 237 17.56 -1.79 -9.05
CA THR A 237 17.62 -0.33 -9.09
C THR A 237 16.22 0.23 -9.32
N GLY A 238 15.86 1.30 -8.61
CA GLY A 238 14.57 1.95 -8.79
C GLY A 238 14.29 2.95 -7.67
N PRO A 239 13.15 3.67 -7.74
CA PRO A 239 12.74 4.62 -6.70
C PRO A 239 12.67 3.96 -5.31
N GLY A 240 12.97 4.75 -4.28
CA GLY A 240 12.96 4.31 -2.88
C GLY A 240 14.29 3.77 -2.35
N LEU A 241 14.34 3.55 -1.03
CA LEU A 241 15.54 3.12 -0.32
C LEU A 241 16.02 1.74 -0.79
N HIS A 242 17.34 1.51 -0.77
CA HIS A 242 17.88 0.15 -0.88
C HIS A 242 17.64 -0.55 0.46
N ALA A 243 16.79 -1.58 0.44
CA ALA A 243 16.47 -2.39 1.60
C ALA A 243 16.80 -3.86 1.31
N HIS A 244 16.96 -4.62 2.40
CA HIS A 244 17.31 -6.04 2.39
C HIS A 244 16.21 -6.84 3.11
N PRO A 245 15.03 -7.05 2.50
CA PRO A 245 13.88 -7.63 3.17
C PRO A 245 14.17 -8.96 3.87
N GLU A 246 15.10 -9.75 3.35
CA GLU A 246 15.55 -11.02 3.91
C GLU A 246 16.15 -10.91 5.32
N LYS A 247 16.70 -9.74 5.67
CA LYS A 247 17.27 -9.47 6.99
C LYS A 247 16.22 -9.02 8.00
N HIS A 248 15.07 -8.60 7.54
CA HIS A 248 14.05 -8.00 8.38
C HIS A 248 13.33 -9.10 9.17
N LEU A 249 12.93 -8.76 10.40
CA LEU A 249 12.35 -9.72 11.32
C LEU A 249 11.10 -10.40 10.77
N PHE A 250 10.25 -9.66 10.07
CA PHE A 250 9.02 -10.20 9.48
C PHE A 250 9.33 -11.37 8.54
N PHE A 251 10.42 -11.30 7.77
CA PHE A 251 10.82 -12.35 6.84
C PHE A 251 11.47 -13.53 7.57
N ARG A 252 12.40 -13.24 8.49
CA ARG A 252 13.14 -14.24 9.29
C ARG A 252 12.25 -15.14 10.16
N ARG A 253 11.06 -14.67 10.55
CA ARG A 253 10.12 -15.43 11.39
C ARG A 253 9.24 -16.43 10.65
N VAL A 254 9.06 -16.25 9.34
CA VAL A 254 8.15 -17.11 8.55
C VAL A 254 8.70 -18.52 8.42
N GLU A 255 9.99 -18.68 8.15
CA GLU A 255 10.60 -19.99 7.98
C GLU A 255 10.55 -20.88 9.24
N PRO A 256 10.92 -20.40 10.45
CA PRO A 256 10.72 -21.17 11.67
C PRO A 256 9.26 -21.55 11.93
N LEU A 257 8.32 -20.65 11.62
CA LEU A 257 6.88 -20.92 11.75
C LEU A 257 6.45 -22.06 10.82
N LEU A 258 6.81 -21.99 9.54
CA LEU A 258 6.52 -23.03 8.54
C LEU A 258 7.10 -24.39 8.95
N LYS A 259 8.37 -24.41 9.35
CA LYS A 259 9.04 -25.63 9.82
C LYS A 259 8.35 -26.23 11.03
N ARG A 260 7.95 -25.40 12.00
CA ARG A 260 7.23 -25.86 13.19
C ARG A 260 5.90 -26.53 12.85
N HIS A 261 5.12 -25.95 11.92
CA HIS A 261 3.85 -26.56 11.49
C HIS A 261 4.08 -27.87 10.72
N LEU A 262 5.09 -27.93 9.85
CA LEU A 262 5.44 -29.15 9.12
C LEU A 262 5.91 -30.25 10.07
N ASP A 263 6.88 -29.96 10.96
CA ASP A 263 7.44 -30.92 11.91
C ASP A 263 6.36 -31.49 12.83
N LYS A 264 5.38 -30.66 13.22
CA LYS A 264 4.23 -31.10 14.01
C LYS A 264 3.37 -32.09 13.22
N ALA A 265 2.98 -31.74 11.98
CA ALA A 265 2.16 -32.61 11.14
C ALA A 265 2.89 -33.93 10.80
N GLU A 266 4.18 -33.90 10.48
CA GLU A 266 4.96 -35.11 10.21
C GLU A 266 5.11 -36.00 11.46
N ARG A 267 5.28 -35.40 12.64
CA ARG A 267 5.32 -36.14 13.91
C ARG A 267 3.99 -36.79 14.23
N GLU A 268 2.88 -36.07 14.11
CA GLU A 268 1.55 -36.63 14.37
C GLU A 268 1.20 -37.72 13.36
N ASN A 269 1.54 -37.54 12.08
CA ASN A 269 1.31 -38.58 11.07
C ASN A 269 2.15 -39.84 11.33
N SER A 270 3.40 -39.68 11.77
CA SER A 270 4.30 -40.83 12.01
C SER A 270 3.99 -41.59 13.29
N LEU A 271 3.29 -40.98 14.26
CA LEU A 271 2.98 -41.60 15.56
C LEU A 271 1.52 -42.02 15.72
N ILE A 272 0.59 -41.36 15.03
CA ILE A 272 -0.85 -41.48 15.28
C ILE A 272 -1.59 -41.90 14.01
N TYR A 273 -1.53 -41.10 12.94
CA TYR A 273 -2.46 -41.22 11.82
C TYR A 273 -2.01 -42.17 10.70
N HIS A 274 -0.71 -42.21 10.41
CA HIS A 274 -0.11 -43.01 9.33
C HIS A 274 -0.77 -42.82 7.95
N GLU A 275 -1.30 -41.64 7.68
CA GLU A 275 -1.95 -41.32 6.42
C GLU A 275 -0.94 -41.18 5.28
N LYS A 276 -1.36 -41.58 4.08
CA LYS A 276 -0.61 -41.29 2.86
C LYS A 276 -0.64 -39.77 2.63
N ILE A 277 0.53 -39.18 2.40
CA ILE A 277 0.64 -37.76 2.02
C ILE A 277 -0.10 -37.55 0.70
N ALA A 278 -0.97 -36.54 0.65
CA ALA A 278 -1.72 -36.18 -0.55
C ALA A 278 -0.76 -35.75 -1.67
N GLU A 279 -1.05 -36.17 -2.91
CA GLU A 279 -0.26 -35.77 -4.09
C GLU A 279 -0.59 -34.34 -4.50
N GLU A 280 -1.87 -34.00 -4.53
CA GLU A 280 -2.37 -32.67 -4.85
C GLU A 280 -2.42 -31.76 -3.62
N CYS A 281 -2.10 -30.48 -3.82
CA CYS A 281 -2.19 -29.49 -2.75
C CYS A 281 -3.65 -29.16 -2.45
N PRO A 282 -4.09 -29.17 -1.18
CA PRO A 282 -5.44 -28.75 -0.83
C PRO A 282 -5.68 -27.29 -1.25
N SER A 283 -6.91 -27.01 -1.65
CA SER A 283 -7.31 -25.67 -2.08
C SER A 283 -7.40 -24.72 -0.88
N LEU A 284 -6.91 -23.50 -1.07
CA LEU A 284 -7.12 -22.43 -0.11
C LEU A 284 -8.54 -21.90 -0.22
N GLU A 285 -9.18 -21.65 0.92
CA GLU A 285 -10.47 -20.96 0.93
C GLU A 285 -10.32 -19.56 0.30
N MET A 286 -11.28 -19.22 -0.56
CA MET A 286 -11.20 -17.99 -1.35
C MET A 286 -11.67 -16.74 -0.61
N LYS A 287 -12.40 -16.85 0.52
CA LYS A 287 -12.99 -15.68 1.20
C LYS A 287 -12.97 -15.82 2.72
N ALA A 288 -12.27 -14.90 3.38
CA ALA A 288 -12.40 -14.76 4.83
C ALA A 288 -13.80 -14.24 5.19
N THR A 289 -14.41 -14.83 6.23
CA THR A 289 -15.76 -14.47 6.69
C THR A 289 -15.79 -13.15 7.46
N TYR A 290 -14.67 -12.78 8.10
CA TYR A 290 -14.51 -11.57 8.91
C TYR A 290 -13.12 -10.98 8.72
N GLY A 291 -12.91 -9.73 9.13
CA GLY A 291 -11.56 -9.11 9.17
C GLY A 291 -11.04 -8.62 7.81
N LEU A 292 -11.85 -8.63 6.75
CA LEU A 292 -11.47 -8.06 5.47
C LEU A 292 -11.40 -6.52 5.55
N VAL A 293 -10.26 -5.99 5.16
CA VAL A 293 -10.01 -4.55 5.11
C VAL A 293 -10.66 -3.94 3.88
N LYS A 294 -11.23 -2.76 4.07
CA LYS A 294 -11.76 -1.91 3.00
C LYS A 294 -11.20 -0.50 3.13
N ALA A 295 -11.03 0.16 2.00
CA ALA A 295 -10.76 1.58 1.94
C ALA A 295 -11.80 2.37 2.75
N GLU A 296 -11.34 3.42 3.44
CA GLU A 296 -12.21 4.33 4.17
C GLU A 296 -12.69 5.44 3.22
N PRO A 297 -14.00 5.56 2.94
CA PRO A 297 -14.50 6.54 1.99
C PRO A 297 -14.03 7.95 2.34
N PHE A 298 -13.39 8.62 1.38
CA PHE A 298 -12.92 9.98 1.54
C PHE A 298 -13.83 10.96 0.81
N THR A 299 -14.14 12.07 1.48
CA THR A 299 -14.81 13.20 0.86
C THR A 299 -14.06 14.49 1.19
N LEU A 300 -14.09 15.42 0.25
CA LEU A 300 -13.53 16.75 0.47
C LEU A 300 -14.35 17.49 1.54
N PRO A 301 -13.70 18.26 2.44
CA PRO A 301 -14.42 19.08 3.39
C PRO A 301 -15.24 20.16 2.67
N PRO A 302 -16.32 20.64 3.30
CA PRO A 302 -17.12 21.72 2.72
C PRO A 302 -16.28 23.01 2.58
N PRO A 303 -16.65 23.91 1.65
CA PRO A 303 -16.06 25.23 1.54
C PRO A 303 -15.99 25.98 2.87
N HIS A 304 -14.90 26.73 3.08
CA HIS A 304 -14.78 27.59 4.25
C HIS A 304 -15.83 28.71 4.22
N LYS A 305 -16.37 29.08 5.40
CA LYS A 305 -17.47 30.05 5.53
C LYS A 305 -17.15 31.45 4.98
N GLU A 306 -15.86 31.77 4.83
CA GLU A 306 -15.40 33.03 4.25
C GLU A 306 -15.65 33.12 2.74
N TRP A 307 -15.81 31.98 2.06
CA TRP A 307 -16.19 31.96 0.65
C TRP A 307 -17.69 32.18 0.51
N ASN A 308 -18.07 33.40 0.15
CA ASN A 308 -19.46 33.83 -0.06
C ASN A 308 -19.59 34.59 -1.39
N ALA A 309 -20.82 34.88 -1.80
CA ALA A 309 -21.12 35.55 -3.07
C ALA A 309 -20.33 36.86 -3.26
N THR A 310 -20.24 37.71 -2.23
CA THR A 310 -19.49 38.96 -2.26
C THR A 310 -18.00 38.75 -2.52
N VAL A 311 -17.40 37.71 -1.94
CA VAL A 311 -16.00 37.35 -2.20
C VAL A 311 -15.84 36.90 -3.65
N TYR A 312 -16.72 36.07 -4.20
CA TYR A 312 -16.66 35.68 -5.61
C TYR A 312 -16.81 36.88 -6.56
N GLU A 313 -17.74 37.80 -6.28
CA GLU A 313 -17.95 39.02 -7.06
C GLU A 313 -16.74 39.96 -7.05
N SER A 314 -15.90 39.89 -6.01
CA SER A 314 -14.66 40.68 -5.93
C SER A 314 -13.56 40.20 -6.90
N PHE A 315 -13.65 38.97 -7.41
CA PHE A 315 -12.71 38.47 -8.42
C PHE A 315 -13.01 39.09 -9.79
N ASN A 316 -12.27 40.14 -10.15
CA ASN A 316 -12.36 40.74 -11.46
C ASN A 316 -11.47 40.00 -12.49
N ILE A 317 -12.07 39.04 -13.18
CA ILE A 317 -11.39 38.13 -14.12
C ILE A 317 -10.97 38.87 -15.40
N SER A 318 -11.63 39.98 -15.76
CA SER A 318 -11.25 40.77 -16.94
C SER A 318 -9.89 41.46 -16.77
N LYS A 319 -9.37 41.53 -15.54
CA LYS A 319 -8.02 42.04 -15.22
C LYS A 319 -6.97 40.93 -15.08
N ALA A 320 -7.38 39.67 -15.16
CA ALA A 320 -6.47 38.53 -15.04
C ALA A 320 -5.92 38.13 -16.41
N SER A 321 -4.60 37.97 -16.50
CA SER A 321 -3.98 37.30 -17.64
C SER A 321 -4.19 35.79 -17.47
N MET A 322 -5.15 35.23 -18.20
CA MET A 322 -5.46 33.81 -18.13
C MET A 322 -4.33 32.98 -18.78
N PRO A 323 -3.75 31.99 -18.09
CA PRO A 323 -2.82 31.03 -18.70
C PRO A 323 -3.47 30.28 -19.88
N ASP A 324 -2.66 29.80 -20.82
CA ASP A 324 -3.17 28.94 -21.90
C ASP A 324 -3.47 27.53 -21.37
N PHE A 325 -4.77 27.22 -21.26
CA PHE A 325 -5.35 26.00 -20.67
C PHE A 325 -5.36 24.80 -21.60
N SER A 326 -4.97 24.97 -22.87
CA SER A 326 -5.16 23.93 -23.89
C SER A 326 -4.10 22.82 -23.84
N LYS A 327 -2.99 23.02 -23.11
CA LYS A 327 -1.82 22.14 -23.17
C LYS A 327 -1.16 21.97 -21.81
N ILE A 328 -0.98 20.71 -21.38
CA ILE A 328 -0.06 20.35 -20.31
C ILE A 328 1.34 20.76 -20.74
N LYS A 329 1.95 21.72 -20.04
CA LYS A 329 3.31 22.19 -20.36
C LYS A 329 4.32 21.50 -19.45
N LYS A 330 5.48 21.17 -20.02
CA LYS A 330 6.65 20.81 -19.21
C LYS A 330 7.09 22.09 -18.49
N SER A 331 7.10 22.08 -17.16
CA SER A 331 7.57 23.23 -16.38
C SER A 331 9.09 23.39 -16.56
N SER A 332 9.51 24.63 -16.75
CA SER A 332 10.92 25.03 -16.85
C SER A 332 11.62 25.14 -15.49
N LYS A 333 10.86 25.06 -14.39
CA LYS A 333 11.40 25.14 -13.03
C LYS A 333 11.91 23.78 -12.58
N GLN A 334 13.18 23.71 -12.20
CA GLN A 334 13.75 22.56 -11.51
C GLN A 334 13.32 22.64 -10.03
N LEU A 335 12.40 21.78 -9.58
CA LEU A 335 12.15 21.63 -8.13
C LEU A 335 13.23 20.75 -7.53
N THR A 336 13.82 21.21 -6.42
CA THR A 336 14.74 20.42 -5.61
C THR A 336 13.99 19.23 -5.02
N PRO A 337 14.51 17.99 -5.14
CA PRO A 337 13.95 16.83 -4.42
C PRO A 337 13.85 17.11 -2.92
N VAL A 338 12.75 16.68 -2.30
CA VAL A 338 12.59 16.78 -0.84
C VAL A 338 13.58 15.82 -0.19
N HIS A 339 14.37 16.31 0.76
CA HIS A 339 15.23 15.44 1.56
C HIS A 339 14.38 14.67 2.56
N GLU A 340 14.26 13.35 2.35
CA GLU A 340 13.57 12.47 3.29
C GLU A 340 14.53 12.06 4.41
N GLU A 341 14.10 12.20 5.67
CA GLU A 341 14.84 11.66 6.80
C GLU A 341 14.92 10.13 6.67
N LYS A 342 16.12 9.57 6.87
CA LYS A 342 16.28 8.12 6.85
C LYS A 342 15.47 7.51 7.99
N LEU A 343 14.64 6.52 7.66
CA LEU A 343 14.02 5.66 8.66
C LEU A 343 15.14 4.96 9.44
N TYR A 344 15.12 5.08 10.76
CA TYR A 344 16.10 4.42 11.62
C TYR A 344 15.73 2.93 11.68
N GLU A 345 16.42 2.12 10.88
CA GLU A 345 16.39 0.66 11.01
C GLU A 345 17.28 0.29 12.20
N THR A 346 16.70 -0.34 13.23
CA THR A 346 17.49 -0.91 14.33
C THR A 346 17.54 -2.43 14.15
N ASP A 347 18.70 -3.03 14.39
CA ASP A 347 18.90 -4.49 14.33
C ASP A 347 18.27 -5.24 15.53
N ARG A 348 17.48 -4.58 16.39
CA ARG A 348 16.88 -5.20 17.57
C ARG A 348 15.53 -5.82 17.23
N ASP A 349 15.41 -7.13 17.42
CA ASP A 349 14.19 -7.89 17.19
C ASP A 349 13.09 -7.51 18.24
N PRO A 350 11.87 -7.08 17.83
CA PRO A 350 10.72 -6.92 18.72
C PRO A 350 10.41 -8.15 19.58
N THR A 351 9.85 -7.92 20.79
CA THR A 351 9.43 -8.98 21.71
C THR A 351 8.00 -9.50 21.46
N ASN A 352 7.23 -8.89 20.54
CA ASN A 352 5.87 -9.36 20.21
C ASN A 352 5.90 -10.68 19.43
N ASP A 353 4.86 -11.52 19.55
CA ASP A 353 4.78 -12.83 18.90
C ASP A 353 4.57 -12.73 17.38
N SER A 354 3.96 -11.65 16.88
CA SER A 354 3.62 -11.46 15.46
C SER A 354 4.81 -11.08 14.58
N GLY A 355 5.77 -10.30 15.10
CA GLY A 355 6.95 -9.86 14.33
C GLY A 355 6.64 -8.98 13.12
N CYS A 356 5.40 -8.50 13.00
CA CYS A 356 4.99 -7.61 11.93
C CYS A 356 5.55 -6.20 12.17
N VAL A 357 6.69 -5.96 11.52
CA VAL A 357 7.19 -4.62 11.20
C VAL A 357 6.83 -4.39 9.73
N LEU A 358 5.79 -3.59 9.48
CA LEU A 358 5.42 -3.19 8.11
C LEU A 358 6.49 -2.22 7.59
N LEU A 359 7.04 -2.53 6.42
CA LEU A 359 7.87 -1.61 5.64
C LEU A 359 7.01 -0.92 4.60
#